data_AF-A0A4Q4L381-F1
#
_entry.id   AF-A0A4Q4L381-F1
#
_cell.length_a   1.000
_cell.length_b   1.000
_cell.length_c   1.000
_cell.angle_alpha   90.00
_cell.angle_beta   90.00
_cell.angle_gamma   90.00
#
_symmetry.space_group_name_H-M   'P 1'
#
loop_
_entity.id
_entity.type
_entity.pdbx_description
1 polymer ?
#
loop_
_entity_poly.entity_id
_entity_poly.type
_entity_poly.pdbx_seq_one_letter_code
_entity_poly.pdbx_strand_id
1 'polypeptide(L)'
;MRFHFKLDGLDHQHRETLLSIESAMTGRSSTALFDLKALDVFTNRPPEKTNEFVSGKLGIFLMKSLEALMAATGLDLIALYGAVKGVPVILKARSTAAQQ
;
A
#
# COMPACT_ATOMS: atom_id res chain seq x y z
N MET A 1 -5.49 6.61 10.97
CA MET A 1 -4.10 7.11 10.99
C MET A 1 -3.73 7.48 9.56
N ARG A 2 -3.27 8.70 9.28
CA ARG A 2 -2.79 9.07 7.93
C ARG A 2 -1.28 8.98 7.92
N PHE A 3 -0.71 8.32 6.92
CA PHE A 3 0.73 8.27 6.68
C PHE A 3 1.00 8.54 5.21
N HIS A 4 2.22 8.97 4.92
CA HIS A 4 2.71 9.21 3.56
C HIS A 4 3.96 8.39 3.30
N PHE A 5 4.17 7.94 2.08
CA PHE A 5 5.41 7.31 1.65
C PHE A 5 6.51 8.36 1.50
N LYS A 6 7.71 8.00 1.95
CA LYS A 6 8.93 8.75 1.65
C LYS A 6 9.29 8.49 0.18
N LEU A 7 9.29 9.55 -0.63
CA LEU A 7 9.50 9.45 -2.08
C LEU A 7 10.96 9.67 -2.50
N ASP A 8 11.81 10.14 -1.58
CA ASP A 8 13.20 10.47 -1.88
C ASP A 8 13.98 9.24 -2.37
N GLY A 9 14.78 9.42 -3.42
CA GLY A 9 15.61 8.35 -3.98
C GLY A 9 14.88 7.29 -4.82
N LEU A 10 13.56 7.35 -4.93
CA LEU A 10 12.77 6.49 -5.83
C LEU A 10 12.79 7.00 -7.28
N ASP A 11 12.64 6.10 -8.25
CA ASP A 11 12.43 6.46 -9.65
C ASP A 11 11.03 7.09 -9.88
N HIS A 12 10.85 7.73 -11.03
CA HIS A 12 9.62 8.47 -11.35
C HIS A 12 8.37 7.58 -11.32
N GLN A 13 8.44 6.40 -11.91
CA GLN A 13 7.30 5.49 -12.03
C GLN A 13 6.89 4.96 -10.65
N HIS A 14 7.87 4.63 -9.80
CA HIS A 14 7.60 4.17 -8.44
C HIS A 14 7.01 5.30 -7.57
N ARG A 15 7.50 6.54 -7.72
CA ARG A 15 6.92 7.71 -7.04
C ARG A 15 5.45 7.95 -7.43
N GLU A 16 5.14 7.94 -8.73
CA GLU A 16 3.77 8.12 -9.21
C GLU A 16 2.85 7.02 -8.70
N THR A 17 3.31 5.77 -8.68
CA THR A 17 2.57 4.64 -8.13
C THR A 17 2.22 4.88 -6.65
N LEU A 18 3.21 5.28 -5.83
CA LEU A 18 3.01 5.54 -4.40
C LEU A 18 2.09 6.74 -4.14
N LEU A 19 2.18 7.80 -4.96
CA LEU A 19 1.28 8.95 -4.90
C LEU A 19 -0.16 8.56 -5.28
N SER A 20 -0.32 7.72 -6.31
CA SER A 20 -1.63 7.18 -6.68
C SER A 20 -2.23 6.36 -5.54
N ILE A 21 -1.44 5.50 -4.90
CA ILE A 21 -1.86 4.73 -3.71
C ILE A 21 -2.25 5.69 -2.57
N GLU A 22 -1.43 6.69 -2.26
CA GLU A 22 -1.74 7.70 -1.24
C GLU A 22 -3.06 8.42 -1.48
N SER A 23 -3.32 8.82 -2.73
CA SER A 23 -4.56 9.51 -3.11
C SER A 23 -5.80 8.62 -3.00
N ALA A 24 -5.66 7.32 -3.26
CA ALA A 24 -6.74 6.34 -3.22
C ALA A 24 -7.03 5.83 -1.79
N MET A 25 -6.10 6.02 -0.84
CA MET A 25 -6.30 5.61 0.55
C MET A 25 -7.45 6.36 1.22
N THR A 26 -8.48 5.61 1.63
CA THR A 26 -9.63 6.10 2.41
C THR A 26 -9.79 5.32 3.70
N GLY A 27 -9.98 6.04 4.82
CA GLY A 27 -10.33 5.46 6.12
C GLY A 27 -9.44 4.27 6.53
N ARG A 28 -10.02 3.06 6.52
CA ARG A 28 -9.39 1.79 6.95
C ARG A 28 -8.41 1.18 5.94
N SER A 29 -8.42 1.60 4.68
CA SER A 29 -7.46 1.10 3.69
C SER A 29 -6.02 1.49 4.04
N SER A 30 -5.82 2.64 4.71
CA SER A 30 -4.52 3.03 5.26
C SER A 30 -3.99 1.98 6.25
N THR A 31 -4.80 1.59 7.24
CA THR A 31 -4.45 0.52 8.19
C THR A 31 -4.19 -0.80 7.47
N ALA A 32 -5.07 -1.20 6.54
CA ALA A 32 -4.91 -2.44 5.80
C ALA A 32 -3.59 -2.47 5.00
N LEU A 33 -3.20 -1.34 4.39
CA LEU A 33 -1.96 -1.22 3.64
C LEU A 33 -0.73 -1.21 4.55
N PHE A 34 -0.81 -0.54 5.71
CA PHE A 34 0.25 -0.56 6.71
C PHE A 34 0.50 -1.96 7.25
N ASP A 35 -0.57 -2.69 7.57
CA ASP A 35 -0.49 -4.07 8.03
C ASP A 35 0.02 -4.99 6.92
N LEU A 36 -0.46 -4.84 5.68
CA LEU A 36 0.05 -5.57 4.51
C LEU A 36 1.57 -5.38 4.36
N LYS A 37 2.06 -4.15 4.49
CA LYS A 37 3.48 -3.84 4.40
C LYS A 37 4.30 -4.54 5.50
N ALA A 38 3.71 -4.75 6.67
CA ALA A 38 4.35 -5.45 7.79
C ALA A 38 4.32 -6.98 7.61
N LEU A 39 3.49 -7.51 6.70
CA LEU A 39 3.49 -8.93 6.37
C LEU A 39 4.71 -9.27 5.50
N ASP A 40 5.33 -10.41 5.78
CA ASP A 40 6.32 -11.00 4.88
C ASP A 40 5.61 -11.87 3.84
N VAL A 41 4.92 -11.20 2.92
CA VAL A 41 4.15 -11.86 1.86
C VAL A 41 5.12 -12.56 0.91
N PHE A 42 4.93 -13.87 0.75
CA PHE A 42 5.69 -14.66 -0.22
C PHE A 42 5.27 -14.25 -1.64
N THR A 43 6.21 -13.70 -2.40
CA THR A 43 6.02 -13.34 -3.81
C THR A 43 6.44 -14.45 -4.79
N ASN A 44 7.01 -15.55 -4.28
CA ASN A 44 7.46 -16.69 -5.08
C ASN A 44 6.40 -17.80 -5.22
N ARG A 45 5.18 -17.59 -4.71
CA ARG A 45 4.08 -18.56 -4.73
C ARG A 45 2.99 -18.11 -5.71
N PRO A 46 2.10 -19.03 -6.13
CA PRO A 46 0.95 -18.67 -6.95
C PRO A 46 0.11 -17.57 -6.27
N PRO A 47 -0.44 -16.61 -7.04
CA PRO A 47 -1.22 -15.49 -6.51
C PRO A 47 -2.37 -15.90 -5.57
N GLU A 48 -3.01 -17.04 -5.84
CA GLU A 48 -4.07 -17.60 -5.00
C GLU A 48 -3.61 -17.85 -3.55
N LYS A 49 -2.44 -18.48 -3.38
CA LYS A 49 -1.88 -18.77 -2.05
C LYS A 49 -1.47 -17.49 -1.32
N THR A 50 -1.05 -16.48 -2.08
CA THR A 50 -0.70 -15.16 -1.55
C THR A 50 -1.95 -14.42 -1.06
N ASN A 51 -3.03 -14.45 -1.84
CA ASN A 51 -4.33 -13.89 -1.45
C ASN A 51 -4.90 -14.57 -0.19
N GLU A 52 -4.86 -15.90 -0.12
CA GLU A 52 -5.31 -16.65 1.06
C GLU A 52 -4.50 -16.28 2.31
N PHE A 53 -3.17 -16.21 2.17
CA PHE A 53 -2.28 -15.84 3.27
C PHE A 53 -2.59 -14.43 3.80
N VAL A 54 -2.67 -13.44 2.90
CA VAL A 54 -2.96 -12.05 3.28
C VAL A 54 -4.35 -11.92 3.89
N SER A 55 -5.36 -12.57 3.29
CA SER A 55 -6.74 -12.57 3.82
C SER A 55 -6.81 -13.18 5.22
N GLY A 56 -6.08 -14.26 5.47
CA GLY A 56 -6.01 -14.90 6.79
C GLY A 56 -5.31 -14.06 7.85
N LYS A 57 -4.41 -13.15 7.46
CA LYS A 57 -3.67 -12.27 8.40
C LYS A 57 -4.37 -10.95 8.68
N LEU A 58 -4.90 -10.30 7.63
CA LEU A 58 -5.60 -9.03 7.75
C LEU A 58 -7.02 -9.19 8.29
N GLY A 59 -7.64 -10.34 8.05
CA GLY A 59 -9.05 -10.58 8.36
C GLY A 59 -9.99 -9.86 7.39
N ILE A 60 -11.26 -10.25 7.41
CA ILE A 60 -12.28 -9.90 6.40
C ILE A 60 -12.47 -8.37 6.26
N PHE A 61 -12.43 -7.61 7.36
CA PHE A 61 -12.70 -6.18 7.33
C PHE A 61 -11.58 -5.35 6.69
N LEU A 62 -10.33 -5.69 6.99
CA LEU A 62 -9.18 -5.03 6.37
C LEU A 62 -8.97 -5.52 4.94
N MET A 63 -9.25 -6.81 4.66
CA MET A 63 -9.20 -7.33 3.30
C MET A 63 -10.17 -6.60 2.37
N LYS A 64 -11.43 -6.38 2.77
CA LYS A 64 -12.39 -5.56 1.99
C LYS A 64 -11.89 -4.14 1.72
N SER A 65 -11.22 -3.53 2.70
CA SER A 65 -10.65 -2.19 2.55
C SER A 65 -9.45 -2.19 1.60
N LEU A 66 -8.67 -3.27 1.59
CA LEU A 66 -7.55 -3.47 0.68
C LEU A 66 -8.02 -3.75 -0.74
N GLU A 67 -9.07 -4.56 -0.93
CA GLU A 67 -9.72 -4.81 -2.22
C GLU A 67 -10.25 -3.53 -2.85
N ALA A 68 -10.89 -2.66 -2.07
CA ALA A 68 -11.33 -1.36 -2.55
C ALA A 68 -10.14 -0.48 -3.00
N LEU A 69 -9.01 -0.54 -2.29
CA LEU A 69 -7.79 0.18 -2.66
C LEU A 69 -7.16 -0.38 -3.95
N MET A 70 -7.11 -1.72 -4.09
CA MET A 70 -6.65 -2.39 -5.31
C MET A 70 -7.51 -1.99 -6.51
N ALA A 71 -8.83 -1.99 -6.36
CA ALA A 71 -9.75 -1.56 -7.40
C ALA A 71 -9.56 -0.07 -7.78
N ALA A 72 -9.32 0.81 -6.81
CA ALA A 72 -9.12 2.23 -7.05
C ALA A 72 -7.79 2.56 -7.71
N THR A 73 -6.75 1.75 -7.49
CA THR A 73 -5.40 1.96 -8.04
C THR A 73 -5.14 1.12 -9.30
N GLY A 74 -5.96 0.12 -9.59
CA GLY A 74 -5.74 -0.84 -10.68
C GLY A 74 -4.60 -1.83 -10.41
N LEU A 75 -4.07 -1.87 -9.18
CA LEU A 75 -2.98 -2.76 -8.79
C LEU A 75 -3.52 -4.08 -8.23
N ASP A 76 -2.93 -5.19 -8.65
CA ASP A 76 -3.12 -6.47 -7.96
C ASP A 76 -2.36 -6.50 -6.61
N LEU A 77 -2.62 -7.53 -5.80
CA LEU A 77 -2.04 -7.64 -4.46
C LEU A 77 -0.51 -7.69 -4.46
N ILE A 78 0.09 -8.35 -5.45
CA ILE A 78 1.54 -8.53 -5.52
C ILE A 78 2.19 -7.22 -5.97
N ALA A 79 1.63 -6.54 -6.96
CA ALA A 79 2.06 -5.24 -7.41
C ALA A 79 1.92 -4.18 -6.31
N LEU A 80 0.78 -4.18 -5.59
CA LEU A 80 0.54 -3.29 -4.46
C LEU A 80 1.55 -3.55 -3.33
N TYR A 81 1.75 -4.82 -2.96
CA TYR A 81 2.74 -5.20 -1.95
C TYR A 81 4.16 -4.82 -2.36
N GLY A 82 4.55 -5.12 -3.60
CA GLY A 82 5.86 -4.79 -4.14
C GLY A 82 6.13 -3.28 -4.17
N ALA A 83 5.11 -2.48 -4.51
CA ALA A 83 5.22 -1.03 -4.50
C ALA A 83 5.47 -0.47 -3.09
N VAL A 84 4.86 -1.03 -2.05
CA VAL A 84 4.96 -0.48 -0.68
C VAL A 84 6.01 -1.17 0.19
N LYS A 85 6.46 -2.37 -0.17
CA LYS A 85 7.48 -3.13 0.60
C LYS A 85 8.78 -2.33 0.64
N GLY A 86 9.38 -2.23 1.83
CA GLY A 86 10.64 -1.51 2.02
C GLY A 86 10.56 0.02 1.96
N VAL A 87 9.45 0.61 1.49
CA VAL A 87 9.29 2.06 1.41
C VAL A 87 9.01 2.65 2.79
N PRO A 88 9.84 3.56 3.32
CA PRO A 88 9.57 4.19 4.62
C PRO A 88 8.30 5.03 4.58
N VAL A 89 7.58 5.08 5.70
CA VAL A 89 6.40 5.94 5.85
C VAL A 89 6.66 7.05 6.87
N ILE A 90 6.03 8.19 6.65
CA ILE A 90 6.07 9.38 7.49
C ILE A 90 4.68 9.56 8.11
N LEU A 91 4.62 9.58 9.45
CA LEU A 91 3.38 9.74 10.22
C LEU A 91 2.98 11.21 10.45
N LYS A 92 3.57 12.13 9.68
CA LYS A 92 3.27 13.56 9.70
C LYS A 92 2.51 13.92 8.43
N ALA A 93 1.61 14.90 8.50
CA ALA A 93 0.97 15.44 7.31
C ALA A 93 2.03 15.90 6.31
N ARG A 94 1.90 15.51 5.02
CA ARG A 94 2.73 16.05 3.95
C ARG A 94 2.51 17.56 3.91
N SER A 95 3.49 18.35 4.33
CA SER A 95 3.41 19.81 4.22
C SER A 95 3.23 20.16 2.75
N THR A 96 2.14 20.85 2.40
CA THR A 96 1.88 21.37 1.06
C THR A 96 2.84 22.51 0.67
N ALA A 97 3.76 22.88 1.55
CA ALA A 97 4.74 23.94 1.36
C ALA A 97 6.12 23.38 0.95
N ALA A 98 6.24 22.93 -0.31
CA ALA A 98 7.52 22.81 -1.03
C ALA A 98 7.27 22.50 -2.52
N GLN A 99 6.49 23.35 -3.18
CA GLN A 99 6.51 23.51 -4.63
C GLN A 99 6.45 25.00 -4.94
N GLN A 100 7.49 25.75 -4.54
CA GLN A 100 7.87 27.03 -5.14
C GLN A 100 9.39 27.16 -5.07
#